data_AF-A0A3M1PTJ3-F1
#
_entry.id   AF-A0A3M1PTJ3-F1
#
_cell.length_a   1.000
_cell.length_b   1.000
_cell.length_c   1.000
_cell.angle_alpha   90.00
_cell.angle_beta   90.00
_cell.angle_gamma   90.00
#
_symmetry.space_group_name_H-M   'P 1'
#
loop_
_entity.id
_entity.type
_entity.pdbx_description
1 polymer ?
#
loop_
_entity_poly.entity_id
_entity_poly.type
_entity_poly.pdbx_seq_one_letter_code
_entity_poly.pdbx_strand_id
1 'polypeptide(L)' 'EALEHGMSGLKGHRSVGGCRASLYNAMPLEGAETLAAFMDEFARKNG' A
#
# COMPACT_ATOMS: atom_id res chain seq x y z
N GLU A 1 -10.47 -1.71 -2.87
CA GLU A 1 -9.92 -1.19 -1.61
C GLU A 1 -8.72 -0.25 -1.83
N ALA A 2 -7.46 -0.68 -1.96
CA ALA A 2 -6.32 0.26 -1.98
C ALA A 2 -6.40 1.40 -3.04
N LEU A 3 -6.80 1.08 -4.28
CA LEU A 3 -6.97 2.08 -5.36
C LEU A 3 -8.05 3.12 -5.03
N GLU A 4 -9.11 2.74 -4.30
CA GLU A 4 -10.19 3.65 -3.90
C GLU A 4 -9.72 4.63 -2.81
N HIS A 5 -8.69 4.25 -2.05
CA HIS A 5 -8.00 5.10 -1.08
C HIS A 5 -6.83 5.89 -1.70
N GLY A 6 -6.76 5.99 -3.04
CA GLY A 6 -5.70 6.72 -3.74
C GLY A 6 -4.34 6.02 -3.73
N MET A 7 -4.26 4.78 -3.24
CA MET A 7 -3.02 4.01 -3.17
C MET A 7 -2.83 3.19 -4.45
N SER A 8 -2.22 3.82 -5.45
CA SER A 8 -1.82 3.15 -6.70
C SER A 8 -0.44 2.49 -6.56
N GLY A 9 -0.13 1.55 -7.46
CA GLY A 9 1.22 0.95 -7.55
C GLY A 9 1.54 -0.15 -6.53
N LEU A 10 0.59 -0.57 -5.69
CA LEU A 10 0.80 -1.62 -4.69
C LEU A 10 0.78 -3.04 -5.25
N LYS A 11 0.29 -3.26 -6.48
CA LYS A 11 0.27 -4.59 -7.09
C LYS A 11 1.70 -5.11 -7.26
N GLY A 12 1.96 -6.30 -6.71
CA GLY A 12 3.26 -6.94 -6.80
C GLY A 12 3.69 -7.26 -8.24
N HIS A 13 4.98 -7.52 -8.42
CA HIS A 13 5.53 -7.83 -9.73
C HIS A 13 4.92 -9.11 -10.30
N ARG A 14 4.69 -9.16 -11.62
CA ARG A 14 3.99 -10.26 -12.33
C ARG A 14 4.52 -11.66 -12.03
N SER A 15 5.82 -11.80 -11.73
CA SER A 15 6.46 -13.10 -11.47
C SER A 15 6.29 -13.61 -10.05
N VAL A 16 5.97 -12.74 -9.08
CA VAL A 16 5.89 -13.09 -7.65
C VAL A 16 4.48 -12.92 -7.08
N GLY A 17 3.63 -12.13 -7.75
CA GLY A 17 2.30 -11.81 -7.23
C GLY A 17 2.35 -10.96 -5.97
N GLY A 18 1.31 -11.05 -5.14
CA GLY A 18 1.22 -10.35 -3.85
C GLY A 18 1.16 -8.82 -3.98
N CYS A 19 1.67 -8.14 -2.94
CA CYS A 19 1.72 -6.69 -2.82
C CYS A 19 3.16 -6.18 -2.68
N ARG A 20 3.44 -4.99 -3.19
CA ARG A 20 4.74 -4.31 -3.03
C ARG A 20 4.54 -2.80 -2.94
N ALA A 21 4.99 -2.19 -1.85
CA ALA A 21 5.11 -0.75 -1.73
C ALA A 21 6.52 -0.30 -2.16
N SER A 22 6.61 0.71 -3.04
CA SER A 22 7.90 1.26 -3.49
C SER A 22 8.12 2.61 -2.83
N LEU A 23 9.11 2.70 -1.94
CA LEU A 23 9.40 3.89 -1.13
C LEU A 23 10.68 4.57 -1.62
N TYR A 24 10.62 5.21 -2.80
CA TYR A 24 11.76 5.98 -3.34
C TYR A 24 11.91 7.34 -2.65
N ASN A 25 13.01 8.06 -2.90
CA ASN A 25 13.26 9.38 -2.31
C ASN A 25 12.14 10.41 -2.53
N ALA A 26 11.38 10.29 -3.63
CA ALA A 26 10.26 11.17 -3.93
C ALA A 26 8.98 10.83 -3.14
N MET A 27 8.96 9.71 -2.42
CA MET A 27 7.84 9.30 -1.59
C MET A 27 7.88 10.07 -0.27
N PRO A 28 6.88 10.92 0.02
CA PRO A 28 6.82 11.65 1.28
C PRO A 28 6.49 10.70 2.45
N LEU A 29 6.91 11.07 3.66
CA LEU A 29 6.68 10.28 4.87
C LEU A 29 5.17 10.09 5.12
N GLU A 30 4.39 11.14 4.91
CA GLU A 30 2.94 11.17 5.09
C GLU A 30 2.25 10.11 4.21
N GLY A 31 2.80 9.86 3.01
CA GLY A 31 2.29 8.81 2.14
C GLY A 31 2.57 7.40 2.66
N ALA A 32 3.72 7.19 3.31
CA ALA A 32 4.06 5.92 3.96
C ALA A 32 3.21 5.68 5.23
N GLU A 33 2.96 6.73 6.01
CA GLU A 33 2.06 6.67 7.18
C GLU A 33 0.63 6.35 6.76
N THR A 34 0.14 6.97 5.69
CA THR A 34 -1.19 6.68 5.13
C THR A 34 -1.29 5.22 4.70
N LEU A 35 -0.25 4.69 4.04
CA LEU A 35 -0.17 3.26 3.68
C LEU A 35 -0.23 2.35 4.91
N ALA A 36 0.52 2.66 5.97
CA ALA A 36 0.53 1.86 7.19
C ALA A 36 -0.85 1.82 7.86
N ALA A 37 -1.52 2.98 7.99
CA ALA A 37 -2.86 3.07 8.55
C ALA A 37 -3.88 2.27 7.74
N PHE A 38 -3.79 2.29 6.40
CA PHE A 38 -4.63 1.46 5.54
C PHE A 38 -4.37 -0.03 5.75
N MET A 39 -3.11 -0.46 5.90
CA MET A 39 -2.78 -1.86 6.14
C MET A 39 -3.37 -2.37 7.46
N ASP A 40 -3.29 -1.58 8.53
CA ASP A 40 -3.89 -1.91 9.83
C ASP A 40 -5.42 -1.99 9.74
N GLU A 41 -6.05 -1.02 9.07
CA GLU A 41 -7.49 -1.03 8.89
C GLU A 41 -7.96 -2.22 8.03
N PHE A 42 -7.25 -2.50 6.95
CA PHE A 42 -7.52 -3.62 6.07
C PHE A 42 -7.43 -4.96 6.82
N ALA A 43 -6.36 -5.14 7.62
CA ALA A 43 -6.17 -6.34 8.44
C ALA A 43 -7.27 -6.49 9.49
N ARG A 44 -7.70 -5.40 10.13
CA ARG A 44 -8.82 -5.43 11.09
C ARG A 44 -10.16 -5.78 10.44
N LYS A 45 -10.41 -5.33 9.20
CA LYS A 45 -11.67 -5.56 8.48
C LYS A 45 -11.76 -6.96 7.87
N ASN A 46 -10.63 -7.51 7.43
CA ASN A 46 -10.58 -8.71 6.60
C ASN A 46 -9.83 -9.90 7.23
N GLY A 47 -9.19 -9.70 8.39
CA GLY A 47 -8.58 -10.76 9.19
C GLY A 47 -9.57 -11.45 10.11
#